data_AF-A0A1D8TWW6-F1
#
_entry.id   AF-A0A1D8TWW6-F1
#
_cell.length_a   1.000
_cell.length_b   1.000
_cell.length_c   1.000
_cell.angle_alpha   90.00
_cell.angle_beta   90.00
_cell.angle_gamma   90.00
#
_symmetry.space_group_name_H-M   'P 1'
#
loop_
_entity.id
_entity.type
_entity.pdbx_description
1 polymer ?
#
loop_
_entity_poly.entity_id
_entity_poly.type
_entity_poly.pdbx_seq_one_letter_code
_entity_poly.pdbx_strand_id
1 'polypeptide(L)'
;MLSINFNPINCLGVLVVAHLCNVFVLWFIHFFFHQKFLGIPFYKIHLNSHHRIEYMSSSKSDYYWAVSEHIIAAFCYLSFLVGYHLLFSSWIAWTFCIDALVDIAIIYYIHNQYGNKDSWLNRYAWFKKDRLLHKIHHSYYNDKFMHSKNYAFVGLISGHLMDRLFGTYQPIKNFKKIV
;
A
#
# COMPACT_ATOMS: atom_id res chain seq x y z
N MET A 1 -26.37 2.71 9.00
CA MET A 1 -25.14 3.28 9.59
C MET A 1 -24.84 2.55 10.88
N LEU A 2 -23.72 1.84 10.95
CA LEU A 2 -23.29 1.08 12.13
C LEU A 2 -22.84 2.07 13.22
N SER A 3 -23.39 1.90 14.41
CA SER A 3 -23.18 2.79 15.55
C SER A 3 -22.74 1.99 16.76
N ILE A 4 -21.75 2.52 17.47
CA ILE A 4 -21.22 1.97 18.72
C ILE A 4 -21.10 3.14 19.68
N ASN A 5 -21.47 2.95 20.95
CA ASN A 5 -21.31 3.98 21.97
C ASN A 5 -19.82 4.27 22.19
N PHE A 6 -19.48 5.56 22.22
CA PHE A 6 -18.11 5.95 22.53
C PHE A 6 -17.78 5.63 23.99
N ASN A 7 -16.75 4.82 24.19
CA ASN A 7 -16.07 4.62 25.46
C ASN A 7 -14.62 4.16 25.14
N PRO A 8 -13.69 4.19 26.11
CA PRO A 8 -12.28 3.89 25.85
C PRO A 8 -12.04 2.49 25.23
N ILE A 9 -12.78 1.47 25.67
CA ILE A 9 -12.63 0.09 25.17
C ILE A 9 -13.09 0.00 23.72
N ASN A 10 -14.27 0.57 23.42
CA ASN A 10 -14.81 0.61 22.07
C ASN A 10 -13.93 1.45 21.13
N CYS A 11 -13.35 2.55 21.62
CA CYS A 11 -12.41 3.36 20.84
C CYS A 11 -11.17 2.56 20.46
N LEU A 12 -10.55 1.85 21.40
CA LEU A 12 -9.41 0.97 21.13
C LEU A 12 -9.76 -0.15 20.15
N GLY A 13 -10.93 -0.80 20.34
CA GLY A 13 -11.40 -1.82 19.41
C GLY A 13 -11.61 -1.29 18.00
N VAL A 14 -12.26 -0.13 17.87
CA VAL A 14 -12.48 0.54 16.58
C VAL A 14 -11.16 0.94 15.92
N LEU A 15 -10.17 1.45 16.66
CA LEU A 15 -8.84 1.77 16.13
C LEU A 15 -8.14 0.55 15.53
N VAL A 16 -8.15 -0.59 16.23
CA VAL A 16 -7.53 -1.83 15.72
C VAL A 16 -8.23 -2.31 14.45
N VAL A 17 -9.57 -2.29 14.44
CA VAL A 17 -10.35 -2.69 13.26
C VAL A 17 -10.12 -1.72 12.10
N ALA A 18 -10.12 -0.41 12.37
CA ALA A 18 -9.82 0.62 11.38
C ALA A 18 -8.47 0.38 10.72
N HIS A 19 -7.42 0.16 11.52
CA HIS A 19 -6.08 -0.11 11.00
C HIS A 19 -6.02 -1.38 10.15
N LEU A 20 -6.61 -2.49 10.60
CA LEU A 20 -6.63 -3.72 9.80
C LEU A 20 -7.41 -3.54 8.49
N CYS A 21 -8.53 -2.79 8.51
CA CYS A 21 -9.29 -2.45 7.32
C CYS A 21 -8.49 -1.55 6.38
N ASN A 22 -7.81 -0.53 6.89
CA ASN A 22 -7.01 0.38 6.07
C ASN A 22 -5.80 -0.33 5.45
N VAL A 23 -5.12 -1.22 6.18
CA VAL A 23 -4.07 -2.07 5.58
C VAL A 23 -4.62 -2.96 4.47
N PHE A 24 -5.83 -3.51 4.63
CA PHE A 24 -6.49 -4.24 3.55
C PHE A 24 -6.78 -3.33 2.35
N VAL A 25 -7.33 -2.14 2.57
CA VAL A 25 -7.63 -1.16 1.51
C VAL A 25 -6.37 -0.78 0.74
N LEU A 26 -5.27 -0.52 1.46
CA LEU A 26 -3.97 -0.19 0.88
C LEU A 26 -3.44 -1.32 -0.01
N TRP A 27 -3.46 -2.55 0.52
CA TRP A 27 -3.09 -3.73 -0.24
C TRP A 27 -4.00 -3.93 -1.46
N PHE A 28 -5.31 -3.75 -1.31
CA PHE A 28 -6.29 -3.95 -2.36
C PHE A 28 -6.13 -2.93 -3.49
N ILE A 29 -5.94 -1.66 -3.16
CA ILE A 29 -5.68 -0.59 -4.14
C ILE A 29 -4.41 -0.92 -4.91
N HIS A 30 -3.34 -1.34 -4.23
CA HIS A 30 -2.10 -1.70 -4.90
C HIS A 30 -2.27 -2.93 -5.81
N PHE A 31 -2.89 -4.00 -5.30
CA PHE A 31 -3.23 -5.18 -6.11
C PHE A 31 -4.08 -4.81 -7.33
N PHE A 32 -5.08 -3.94 -7.15
CA PHE A 32 -5.97 -3.45 -8.20
C PHE A 32 -5.20 -2.72 -9.30
N PHE A 33 -4.17 -1.95 -8.94
CA PHE A 33 -3.27 -1.32 -9.89
C PHE A 33 -2.49 -2.31 -10.75
N HIS A 34 -2.38 -3.59 -10.38
CA HIS A 34 -1.81 -4.63 -11.23
C HIS A 34 -2.84 -5.36 -12.11
N GLN A 35 -4.11 -4.98 -12.06
CA GLN A 35 -5.17 -5.67 -12.78
C GLN A 35 -5.65 -4.92 -14.04
N LYS A 36 -6.46 -5.63 -14.83
CA LYS A 36 -7.39 -5.03 -15.78
C LYS A 36 -8.76 -5.00 -15.11
N PHE A 37 -9.41 -3.85 -15.08
CA PHE A 37 -10.75 -3.74 -14.49
C PHE A 37 -11.68 -3.03 -15.47
N LEU A 38 -12.82 -3.67 -15.80
CA LEU A 38 -13.77 -3.19 -16.80
C LEU A 38 -13.10 -2.80 -18.14
N GLY A 39 -12.10 -3.58 -18.55
CA GLY A 39 -11.32 -3.33 -19.78
C GLY A 39 -10.24 -2.24 -19.65
N ILE A 40 -10.22 -1.47 -18.55
CA ILE A 40 -9.20 -0.45 -18.30
C ILE A 40 -7.91 -1.13 -17.79
N PRO A 41 -6.76 -0.94 -18.46
CA PRO A 41 -5.51 -1.58 -18.10
C PRO A 41 -4.76 -0.77 -17.04
N PHE A 42 -5.25 -0.72 -15.79
CA PHE A 42 -4.58 -0.01 -14.67
C PHE A 42 -3.12 -0.44 -14.51
N TYR A 43 -2.84 -1.73 -14.74
CA TYR A 43 -1.48 -2.27 -14.76
C TYR A 43 -0.52 -1.55 -15.70
N LYS A 44 -0.98 -1.01 -16.84
CA LYS A 44 -0.10 -0.25 -17.74
C LYS A 44 0.26 1.10 -17.14
N ILE A 45 -0.67 1.74 -16.43
CA ILE A 45 -0.40 3.02 -15.76
C ILE A 45 0.65 2.76 -14.69
N HIS A 46 0.36 1.85 -13.76
CA HIS A 46 1.24 1.52 -12.63
C HIS A 46 2.62 1.00 -13.06
N LEU A 47 2.68 0.15 -14.09
CA LEU A 47 3.94 -0.33 -14.64
C LEU A 47 4.81 0.82 -15.15
N ASN A 48 4.22 1.78 -15.89
CA ASN A 48 4.99 2.86 -16.52
C ASN A 48 5.25 4.04 -15.58
N SER A 49 4.41 4.24 -14.56
CA SER A 49 4.52 5.33 -13.59
C SER A 49 5.39 5.00 -12.39
N HIS A 50 5.41 3.75 -11.96
CA HIS A 50 6.03 3.36 -10.70
C HIS A 50 7.18 2.38 -10.92
N HIS A 51 6.87 1.25 -11.56
CA HIS A 51 7.82 0.16 -11.72
C HIS A 51 8.91 0.43 -12.75
N ARG A 52 8.58 1.14 -13.84
CA ARG A 52 9.55 1.46 -14.91
C ARG A 52 10.46 2.63 -14.52
N ILE A 53 9.92 3.66 -13.86
CA ILE A 53 10.65 4.90 -13.54
C ILE A 53 11.81 4.63 -12.58
N GLU A 54 11.66 3.69 -11.64
CA GLU A 54 12.78 3.28 -10.77
C GLU A 54 14.04 2.81 -11.53
N TYR A 55 13.90 2.41 -12.80
CA TYR A 55 15.01 1.93 -13.64
C TYR A 55 15.47 2.93 -14.72
N MET A 56 14.74 4.01 -15.02
CA MET A 56 15.09 4.93 -16.13
C MET A 56 14.80 6.42 -15.83
N SER A 57 15.71 7.29 -16.29
CA SER A 57 15.70 8.74 -16.09
C SER A 57 14.47 9.47 -16.66
N SER A 58 14.07 10.54 -15.96
CA SER A 58 12.87 11.36 -16.15
C SER A 58 12.64 11.91 -17.57
N SER A 59 11.64 11.36 -18.27
CA SER A 59 11.05 11.97 -19.47
C SER A 59 9.75 12.72 -19.16
N LYS A 60 9.30 13.59 -20.07
CA LYS A 60 7.98 14.24 -19.97
C LYS A 60 6.83 13.21 -19.93
N SER A 61 7.00 12.07 -20.59
CA SER A 61 6.00 10.98 -20.54
C SER A 61 5.91 10.36 -19.16
N ASP A 62 7.03 10.20 -18.45
CA ASP A 62 7.08 9.60 -17.12
C ASP A 62 6.33 10.47 -16.09
N TYR A 63 6.42 11.80 -16.21
CA TYR A 63 5.64 12.72 -15.39
C TYR A 63 4.12 12.49 -15.52
N TYR A 64 3.60 12.35 -16.75
CA TYR A 64 2.16 12.13 -16.94
C TYR A 64 1.70 10.76 -16.45
N TRP A 65 2.52 9.73 -16.57
CA TRP A 65 2.23 8.43 -15.98
C TRP A 65 2.13 8.52 -14.46
N ALA A 66 3.11 9.16 -13.81
CA ALA A 66 3.10 9.39 -12.37
C ALA A 66 1.85 10.17 -11.92
N VAL A 67 1.53 11.30 -12.57
CA VAL A 67 0.33 12.08 -12.23
C VAL A 67 -0.95 11.26 -12.42
N SER A 68 -1.05 10.48 -13.50
CA SER A 68 -2.24 9.65 -13.76
C SER A 68 -2.45 8.60 -12.68
N GLU A 69 -1.38 7.93 -12.25
CA GLU A 69 -1.44 6.98 -11.14
C GLU A 69 -1.89 7.65 -9.84
N HIS A 70 -1.31 8.79 -9.48
CA HIS A 70 -1.66 9.51 -8.25
C HIS A 70 -3.12 9.98 -8.26
N ILE A 71 -3.63 10.46 -9.40
CA ILE A 71 -5.04 10.84 -9.54
C ILE A 71 -5.95 9.63 -9.34
N ILE A 72 -5.66 8.50 -9.98
CA ILE A 72 -6.45 7.28 -9.82
C ILE A 72 -6.41 6.79 -8.38
N ALA A 73 -5.23 6.79 -7.75
CA ALA A 73 -5.06 6.38 -6.37
C ALA A 73 -5.89 7.28 -5.45
N ALA A 74 -5.80 8.60 -5.64
CA ALA A 74 -6.58 9.56 -4.87
C ALA A 74 -8.10 9.32 -4.98
N PHE A 75 -8.61 9.04 -6.19
CA PHE A 75 -10.02 8.68 -6.37
C PHE A 75 -10.38 7.35 -5.70
N CYS A 76 -9.52 6.33 -5.78
CA CYS A 76 -9.73 5.07 -5.06
C CYS A 76 -9.83 5.33 -3.55
N TYR A 77 -8.87 6.04 -2.95
CA TYR A 77 -8.92 6.37 -1.52
C TYR A 77 -10.13 7.20 -1.14
N LEU A 78 -10.44 8.25 -1.90
CA LEU A 78 -11.60 9.11 -1.62
C LEU A 78 -12.90 8.29 -1.61
N SER A 79 -13.03 7.30 -2.50
CA SER A 79 -14.21 6.43 -2.50
C SER A 79 -14.33 5.59 -1.22
N PHE A 80 -13.21 5.13 -0.64
CA PHE A 80 -13.21 4.47 0.67
C PHE A 80 -13.57 5.43 1.80
N LEU A 81 -13.03 6.66 1.80
CA LEU A 81 -13.37 7.67 2.82
C LEU A 81 -14.86 8.01 2.80
N VAL A 82 -15.44 8.21 1.61
CA VAL A 82 -16.89 8.40 1.45
C VAL A 82 -17.64 7.15 1.93
N GLY A 83 -17.16 5.97 1.56
CA GLY A 83 -17.72 4.69 2.01
C GLY A 83 -17.80 4.58 3.53
N TYR A 84 -16.76 5.00 4.26
CA TYR A 84 -16.76 5.00 5.73
C TYR A 84 -17.86 5.90 6.31
N HIS A 85 -18.09 7.08 5.74
CA HIS A 85 -19.17 7.97 6.15
C HIS A 85 -20.57 7.44 5.81
N LEU A 86 -20.71 6.61 4.78
CA LEU A 86 -21.97 5.93 4.45
C LEU A 86 -22.24 4.74 5.38
N LEU A 87 -21.18 4.05 5.82
CA LEU A 87 -21.29 2.82 6.59
C LEU A 87 -21.36 3.05 8.10
N PHE A 88 -20.64 4.04 8.63
CA PHE A 88 -20.40 4.20 10.06
C PHE A 88 -20.87 5.54 10.65
N SER A 89 -21.17 5.53 11.95
CA SER A 89 -21.46 6.77 12.70
C SER A 89 -20.27 7.73 12.67
N SER A 90 -20.53 9.03 12.84
CA SER A 90 -19.54 10.10 12.63
C SER A 90 -18.19 9.84 13.30
N TRP A 91 -18.15 9.50 14.60
CA TRP A 91 -16.89 9.29 15.30
C TRP A 91 -16.14 8.03 14.83
N ILE A 92 -16.85 6.97 14.46
CA ILE A 92 -16.26 5.75 13.91
C ILE A 92 -15.70 6.04 12.52
N ALA A 93 -16.49 6.68 11.66
CA ALA A 93 -16.05 7.08 10.31
C ALA A 93 -14.79 7.94 10.37
N TRP A 94 -14.76 8.95 11.25
CA TRP A 94 -13.57 9.78 11.45
C TRP A 94 -12.37 8.98 11.98
N THR A 95 -12.59 7.97 12.82
CA THR A 95 -11.49 7.09 13.28
C THR A 95 -10.85 6.37 12.09
N PHE A 96 -11.67 5.79 11.19
CA PHE A 96 -11.19 5.16 9.97
C PHE A 96 -10.48 6.14 9.03
N CYS A 97 -11.04 7.34 8.84
CA CYS A 97 -10.46 8.37 7.97
C CYS A 97 -9.10 8.88 8.49
N ILE A 98 -9.00 9.15 9.80
CA ILE A 98 -7.74 9.62 10.42
C ILE A 98 -6.67 8.54 10.32
N ASP A 99 -7.01 7.30 10.67
CA ASP A 99 -6.09 6.16 10.56
C ASP A 99 -5.63 5.95 9.12
N ALA A 100 -6.52 6.05 8.13
CA ALA A 100 -6.17 5.95 6.71
C ALA A 100 -5.17 7.03 6.27
N LEU A 101 -5.36 8.27 6.72
CA LEU A 101 -4.44 9.38 6.41
C LEU A 101 -3.07 9.16 7.04
N VAL A 102 -3.03 8.66 8.28
CA VAL A 102 -1.78 8.32 8.97
C VAL A 102 -1.06 7.19 8.24
N ASP A 103 -1.75 6.12 7.86
CA ASP A 103 -1.16 5.01 7.12
C ASP A 103 -0.61 5.46 5.76
N ILE A 104 -1.34 6.29 5.01
CA ILE A 104 -0.85 6.86 3.73
C ILE A 104 0.42 7.68 3.95
N ALA A 105 0.44 8.54 4.97
CA ALA A 105 1.62 9.36 5.27
C ALA A 105 2.83 8.50 5.64
N ILE A 106 2.63 7.46 6.45
CA ILE A 106 3.66 6.49 6.84
C ILE A 106 4.19 5.73 5.61
N ILE A 107 3.29 5.22 4.75
CA ILE A 107 3.66 4.47 3.56
C ILE A 107 4.43 5.36 2.58
N TYR A 108 3.95 6.57 2.31
CA TYR A 108 4.63 7.50 1.42
C TYR A 108 6.04 7.82 1.92
N TYR A 109 6.17 8.04 3.24
CA TYR A 109 7.46 8.25 3.88
C TYR A 109 8.39 7.03 3.71
N ILE A 110 7.92 5.84 4.08
CA ILE A 110 8.72 4.60 4.03
C ILE A 110 9.10 4.25 2.60
N HIS A 111 8.17 4.40 1.65
CA HIS A 111 8.39 4.16 0.23
C HIS A 111 9.51 5.04 -0.31
N ASN A 112 9.47 6.34 -0.02
CA ASN A 112 10.55 7.27 -0.37
C ASN A 112 11.91 6.87 0.27
N GLN A 113 11.89 6.22 1.44
CA GLN A 113 13.11 5.70 2.05
C GLN A 113 13.65 4.44 1.39
N TYR A 114 12.91 3.70 0.56
CA TYR A 114 13.41 2.47 -0.05
C TYR A 114 14.60 2.69 -1.00
N GLY A 115 14.58 3.76 -1.78
CA GLY A 115 15.68 4.16 -2.66
C GLY A 115 16.87 4.81 -1.93
N ASN A 116 16.65 5.30 -0.70
CA ASN A 116 17.67 6.01 0.07
C ASN A 116 18.64 5.04 0.78
N LYS A 117 19.86 4.93 0.23
CA LYS A 117 20.93 4.10 0.81
C LYS A 117 21.36 4.56 2.20
N ASP A 118 21.22 5.85 2.51
CA ASP A 118 21.62 6.45 3.80
C ASP A 118 20.43 6.63 4.75
N SER A 119 19.30 5.97 4.48
CA SER A 119 18.12 6.06 5.35
C SER A 119 18.45 5.62 6.78
N TRP A 120 18.08 6.43 7.77
CA TRP A 120 18.21 6.05 9.19
C TRP A 120 17.40 4.80 9.53
N LEU A 121 16.39 4.45 8.73
CA LEU A 121 15.59 3.25 8.90
C LEU A 121 16.39 1.96 8.64
N ASN A 122 17.56 2.05 7.98
CA ASN A 122 18.44 0.90 7.74
C ASN A 122 18.89 0.20 9.03
N ARG A 123 18.82 0.85 10.20
CA ARG A 123 19.13 0.22 11.48
C ARG A 123 18.08 -0.80 11.93
N TYR A 124 16.88 -0.80 11.34
CA TYR A 124 15.80 -1.71 11.72
C TYR A 124 15.68 -2.90 10.78
N ALA A 125 15.68 -4.11 11.35
CA ALA A 125 15.55 -5.35 10.60
C ALA A 125 14.22 -5.45 9.82
N TRP A 126 13.12 -4.92 10.38
CA TRP A 126 11.82 -4.92 9.70
C TRP A 126 11.87 -4.10 8.40
N PHE A 127 12.54 -2.95 8.40
CA PHE A 127 12.63 -2.09 7.23
C PHE A 127 13.55 -2.67 6.17
N LYS A 128 14.70 -3.24 6.56
CA LYS A 128 15.57 -4.01 5.66
C LYS A 128 14.78 -5.11 4.93
N LYS A 129 13.94 -5.85 5.67
CA LYS A 129 13.07 -6.90 5.12
C LYS A 129 12.05 -6.35 4.14
N ASP A 130 11.33 -5.32 4.56
CA ASP A 130 10.26 -4.67 3.80
C ASP A 130 10.79 -4.13 2.46
N ARG A 131 11.92 -3.42 2.50
CA ARG A 131 12.63 -2.93 1.32
C ARG A 131 13.01 -4.06 0.36
N LEU A 132 13.47 -5.21 0.86
CA LEU A 132 13.81 -6.35 0.00
C LEU A 132 12.57 -6.99 -0.62
N LEU A 133 11.46 -7.09 0.12
CA LEU A 133 10.19 -7.62 -0.40
C LEU A 133 9.62 -6.68 -1.47
N HIS A 134 9.72 -5.37 -1.25
CA HIS A 134 9.36 -4.36 -2.23
C HIS A 134 10.26 -4.41 -3.47
N LYS A 135 11.58 -4.60 -3.30
CA LYS A 135 12.48 -4.80 -4.44
C LYS A 135 12.13 -6.06 -5.26
N ILE A 136 11.72 -7.14 -4.60
CA ILE A 136 11.20 -8.34 -5.28
C ILE A 136 9.93 -8.00 -6.05
N HIS A 137 9.00 -7.25 -5.45
CA HIS A 137 7.79 -6.77 -6.12
C HIS A 137 8.13 -5.95 -7.38
N HIS A 138 9.10 -5.05 -7.30
CA HIS A 138 9.59 -4.25 -8.42
C HIS A 138 10.39 -5.03 -9.47
N SER A 139 10.71 -6.30 -9.22
CA SER A 139 11.38 -7.15 -10.22
C SER A 139 10.43 -7.79 -11.22
N TYR A 140 9.12 -7.66 -11.03
CA TYR A 140 8.12 -8.15 -11.98
C TYR A 140 7.88 -7.12 -13.09
N TYR A 141 8.02 -7.55 -14.35
CA TYR A 141 7.83 -6.72 -15.53
C TYR A 141 7.14 -7.52 -16.65
N ASN A 142 6.69 -6.81 -17.69
CA ASN A 142 5.99 -7.38 -18.86
C ASN A 142 4.82 -8.31 -18.44
N ASP A 143 4.72 -9.50 -19.04
CA ASP A 143 3.60 -10.43 -18.84
C ASP A 143 3.49 -10.96 -17.40
N LYS A 144 4.56 -10.81 -16.59
CA LYS A 144 4.56 -11.23 -15.18
C LYS A 144 4.04 -10.14 -14.25
N PHE A 145 3.90 -8.91 -14.73
CA PHE A 145 3.53 -7.75 -13.92
C PHE A 145 2.16 -7.90 -13.25
N MET A 146 1.17 -8.42 -13.97
CA MET A 146 -0.18 -8.65 -13.43
C MET A 146 -0.22 -9.75 -12.34
N HIS A 147 0.84 -10.55 -12.26
CA HIS A 147 1.02 -11.64 -11.30
C HIS A 147 2.14 -11.36 -10.31
N SER A 148 2.39 -10.08 -10.03
CA SER A 148 3.36 -9.65 -9.04
C SER A 148 3.04 -10.21 -7.65
N LYS A 149 4.04 -10.15 -6.78
CA LYS A 149 3.97 -10.63 -5.40
C LYS A 149 4.38 -9.51 -4.46
N ASN A 150 4.04 -9.64 -3.18
CA ASN A 150 4.36 -8.69 -2.12
C ASN A 150 3.76 -7.28 -2.36
N TYR A 151 2.44 -7.19 -2.51
CA TYR A 151 1.75 -5.91 -2.73
C TYR A 151 1.61 -5.09 -1.45
N ALA A 152 1.69 -5.69 -0.26
CA ALA A 152 1.55 -4.94 0.98
C ALA A 152 2.82 -4.12 1.28
N PHE A 153 2.63 -3.03 2.02
CA PHE A 153 3.69 -2.13 2.50
C PHE A 153 3.75 -2.19 4.04
N VAL A 154 4.93 -1.99 4.64
CA VAL A 154 5.18 -1.68 6.07
C VAL A 154 4.96 -2.83 7.07
N GLY A 155 6.06 -3.45 7.49
CA GLY A 155 6.12 -4.72 8.22
C GLY A 155 5.97 -4.77 9.74
N LEU A 156 5.21 -3.91 10.44
CA LEU A 156 5.21 -3.99 11.92
C LEU A 156 4.17 -4.94 12.53
N ILE A 157 2.95 -5.04 12.02
CA ILE A 157 1.96 -6.07 12.47
C ILE A 157 1.13 -6.63 11.29
N SER A 158 1.19 -5.97 10.14
CA SER A 158 0.25 -6.20 9.04
C SER A 158 0.91 -6.14 7.65
N GLY A 159 2.19 -5.76 7.55
CA GLY A 159 2.83 -5.41 6.27
C GLY A 159 2.94 -6.46 5.20
N HIS A 160 2.66 -7.72 5.51
CA HIS A 160 2.40 -8.76 4.52
C HIS A 160 1.32 -9.74 5.00
N LEU A 161 0.48 -9.32 5.95
CA LEU A 161 -0.65 -10.13 6.39
C LEU A 161 -1.57 -10.40 5.21
N MET A 162 -1.93 -9.33 4.48
CA MET A 162 -2.80 -9.44 3.30
C MET A 162 -2.13 -10.30 2.21
N ASP A 163 -0.84 -10.11 1.96
CA ASP A 163 -0.14 -10.95 0.99
C ASP A 163 -0.16 -12.44 1.36
N ARG A 164 -0.11 -12.78 2.65
CA ARG A 164 -0.21 -14.18 3.11
C ARG A 164 -1.63 -14.70 2.98
N LEU A 165 -2.63 -13.91 3.39
CA LEU A 165 -4.04 -14.29 3.31
C LEU A 165 -4.49 -14.54 1.87
N PHE A 166 -3.99 -13.75 0.92
CA PHE A 166 -4.37 -13.83 -0.50
C PHE A 166 -3.37 -14.61 -1.38
N GLY A 167 -2.36 -15.26 -0.79
CA GLY A 167 -1.39 -16.07 -1.55
C GLY A 167 -0.48 -15.27 -2.49
N THR A 168 -0.31 -13.98 -2.25
CA THR A 168 0.57 -13.07 -2.99
C THR A 168 1.91 -12.84 -2.29
N TYR A 169 2.17 -13.51 -1.17
CA TYR A 169 3.45 -13.44 -0.48
C TYR A 169 4.55 -14.26 -1.16
N GLN A 170 5.68 -13.62 -1.47
CA GLN A 170 6.92 -14.27 -1.88
C GLN A 170 8.01 -14.04 -0.84
N PRO A 171 8.52 -15.10 -0.17
CA PRO A 171 9.55 -14.95 0.84
C PRO A 171 10.90 -14.55 0.23
N ILE A 172 11.72 -13.85 1.03
CA ILE A 172 13.13 -13.55 0.70
C ILE A 172 13.95 -14.83 0.86
N LYS A 173 14.59 -15.31 -0.20
CA LYS A 173 15.57 -16.40 -0.12
C LYS A 173 16.80 -15.92 0.66
N ASN A 174 17.28 -16.72 1.62
CA ASN A 174 18.51 -16.45 2.41
C ASN A 174 18.49 -15.18 3.29
N PHE A 175 17.33 -14.74 3.80
CA PHE A 175 17.22 -13.53 4.63
C PHE A 175 18.21 -13.45 5.82
N LYS A 176 18.51 -14.58 6.48
CA LYS A 176 19.48 -14.65 7.60
C LYS A 176 20.91 -14.20 7.25
N LYS A 177 21.27 -14.14 5.96
CA LYS A 177 22.59 -13.65 5.50
C LYS A 177 22.62 -12.16 5.18
N ILE A 178 21.46 -11.50 5.14
CA ILE A 178 21.29 -10.10 4.68
C ILE A 178 21.04 -9.14 5.85
N VAL A 179 20.52 -9.64 6.98
CA VAL A 179 20.19 -8.84 8.16
C VAL A 179 21.42 -8.50 8.97
#